data_AF-A0A8S3GTM7-F1
#
_entry.id   AF-A0A8S3GTM7-F1
#
_cell.length_a   1.000
_cell.length_b   1.000
_cell.length_c   1.000
_cell.angle_alpha   90.00
_cell.angle_beta   90.00
_cell.angle_gamma   90.00
#
_symmetry.space_group_name_H-M   'P 1'
#
loop_
_entity.id
_entity.type
_entity.pdbx_description
1 polymer ?
#
loop_
_entity_poly.entity_id
_entity_poly.type
_entity_poly.pdbx_seq_one_letter_code
_entity_poly.pdbx_strand_id
1 'polypeptide(L)'
;MDAADAKEKAALLKKNAINAQDILNKLSDRKPYVIIFLLDCCRQYFLRNTDLNARALNANESRSVGLTPMHKAGSLVAFACTPGTLVDDKPEEQNSLFMEHLVKHLATPNEDIANVLRDVTNGVMDDSDSKQIPFINVQLRHKNIYLYEQAD
;
A
#
# COMPACT_ATOMS: atom_id res chain seq x y z
N MET A 1 -16.87 8.21 19.77
CA MET A 1 -17.22 6.84 19.30
C MET A 1 -17.34 6.01 20.54
N ASP A 2 -18.51 5.46 20.80
CA ASP A 2 -18.75 4.67 22.02
C ASP A 2 -17.99 3.33 21.93
N ALA A 3 -17.56 2.76 23.06
CA ALA A 3 -16.73 1.56 23.08
C ALA A 3 -17.44 0.34 22.45
N ALA A 4 -18.78 0.32 22.49
CA ALA A 4 -19.62 -0.68 21.84
C ALA A 4 -19.53 -0.60 20.30
N ASP A 5 -19.60 0.60 19.73
CA ASP A 5 -19.53 0.85 18.27
C ASP A 5 -18.15 0.46 17.70
N ALA A 6 -17.07 0.74 18.43
CA ALA A 6 -15.72 0.32 18.04
C ALA A 6 -15.57 -1.21 17.99
N LYS A 7 -16.17 -1.91 18.95
CA LYS A 7 -16.10 -3.38 19.05
C LYS A 7 -16.90 -4.07 17.94
N GLU A 8 -18.09 -3.56 17.65
CA GLU A 8 -18.93 -4.05 16.56
C GLU A 8 -18.24 -3.88 15.20
N LYS A 9 -17.66 -2.70 14.98
CA LYS A 9 -16.94 -2.38 13.75
C LYS A 9 -15.67 -3.18 13.56
N ALA A 10 -14.92 -3.44 14.63
CA ALA A 10 -13.79 -4.35 14.60
C ALA A 10 -14.21 -5.79 14.24
N ALA A 11 -15.37 -6.25 14.72
CA ALA A 11 -15.91 -7.56 14.36
C ALA A 11 -16.33 -7.62 12.88
N LEU A 12 -16.95 -6.56 12.36
CA LEU A 12 -17.29 -6.43 10.93
C LEU A 12 -16.05 -6.45 10.04
N LEU A 13 -14.99 -5.71 10.41
CA LEU A 13 -13.72 -5.73 9.68
C LEU A 13 -13.10 -7.13 9.66
N LYS A 14 -13.10 -7.85 10.79
CA LYS A 14 -12.58 -9.23 10.82
C LYS A 14 -13.36 -10.20 9.93
N LYS A 15 -14.66 -9.97 9.75
CA LYS A 15 -15.52 -10.83 8.92
C LYS A 15 -15.44 -10.48 7.43
N ASN A 16 -15.34 -9.19 7.10
CA ASN A 16 -15.55 -8.67 5.75
C ASN A 16 -14.28 -8.12 5.09
N ALA A 17 -13.15 -8.05 5.79
CA ALA A 17 -11.89 -7.59 5.25
C ALA A 17 -10.83 -8.69 5.27
N ILE A 18 -9.81 -8.51 4.43
CA ILE A 18 -8.65 -9.38 4.40
C ILE A 18 -7.44 -8.62 4.95
N ASN A 19 -6.66 -9.29 5.79
CA ASN A 19 -5.40 -8.74 6.27
C ASN A 19 -4.32 -8.86 5.18
N ALA A 20 -3.99 -7.75 4.53
CA ALA A 20 -2.96 -7.70 3.50
C ALA A 20 -1.57 -8.11 4.01
N GLN A 21 -1.23 -7.85 5.29
CA GLN A 21 0.04 -8.29 5.88
C GLN A 21 0.10 -9.81 6.01
N ASP A 22 -1.03 -10.46 6.32
CA ASP A 22 -1.09 -11.93 6.40
C ASP A 22 -0.93 -12.57 5.02
N ILE A 23 -1.48 -11.96 3.96
CA ILE A 23 -1.22 -12.38 2.58
C ILE A 23 0.27 -12.24 2.26
N LEU A 24 0.87 -11.07 2.56
CA LEU A 24 2.30 -10.84 2.31
C LEU A 24 3.20 -11.84 3.05
N ASN A 25 2.86 -12.18 4.30
CA ASN A 25 3.56 -13.21 5.06
C ASN A 25 3.47 -14.57 4.37
N LYS A 26 2.27 -15.01 3.99
CA LYS A 26 2.04 -16.30 3.30
C LYS A 26 2.74 -16.37 1.94
N LEU A 27 2.81 -15.26 1.20
CA LEU A 27 3.58 -15.17 -0.05
C LEU A 27 5.09 -15.29 0.22
N SER A 28 5.59 -14.60 1.25
CA SER A 28 7.00 -14.64 1.63
C SER A 28 7.46 -16.03 2.07
N ASP A 29 6.62 -16.77 2.79
CA ASP A 29 6.92 -18.14 3.23
C ASP A 29 7.15 -19.12 2.06
N ARG A 30 6.58 -18.83 0.88
CA ARG A 30 6.80 -19.60 -0.35
C ARG A 30 8.14 -19.32 -1.02
N LYS A 31 8.91 -18.36 -0.52
CA LYS A 31 10.22 -17.95 -1.04
C LYS A 31 10.20 -17.68 -2.56
N PRO A 32 9.26 -16.86 -3.07
CA PRO A 32 9.26 -16.49 -4.49
C PRO A 32 10.51 -15.67 -4.83
N TYR A 33 10.83 -15.59 -6.11
CA TYR A 33 11.93 -14.75 -6.61
C TYR A 33 11.72 -13.27 -6.26
N VAL A 34 10.48 -12.78 -6.44
CA VAL A 34 10.06 -11.43 -6.09
C VAL A 34 8.60 -11.44 -5.64
N ILE A 35 8.25 -10.52 -4.74
CA ILE A 35 6.86 -10.18 -4.41
C ILE A 35 6.61 -8.75 -4.82
N ILE A 36 5.60 -8.52 -5.65
CA ILE A 36 5.12 -7.18 -6.01
C ILE A 36 3.70 -7.07 -5.51
N PHE A 37 3.46 -6.17 -4.57
CA PHE A 37 2.15 -5.98 -3.95
C PHE A 37 1.68 -4.55 -4.21
N LEU A 38 0.70 -4.40 -5.10
CA LEU A 38 0.11 -3.11 -5.47
C LEU A 38 -1.25 -2.98 -4.78
N LEU A 39 -1.43 -1.91 -4.01
CA LEU A 39 -2.59 -1.67 -3.15
C LEU A 39 -3.25 -0.35 -3.55
N ASP A 40 -4.25 -0.46 -4.42
CA ASP A 40 -5.08 0.67 -4.83
C ASP A 40 -6.33 0.74 -3.96
N CYS A 41 -6.16 1.35 -2.78
CA CYS A 41 -7.21 1.48 -1.80
C CYS A 41 -6.96 2.68 -0.89
N CYS A 42 -8.03 3.32 -0.43
CA CYS A 42 -7.95 4.37 0.59
C CYS A 42 -7.30 3.86 1.87
N ARG A 43 -6.35 4.63 2.43
CA ARG A 43 -5.65 4.31 3.68
C ARG A 43 -6.20 5.08 4.86
N GLN A 44 -7.52 5.13 4.97
CA GLN A 44 -8.18 5.76 6.12
C GLN A 44 -8.12 4.87 7.36
N TYR A 45 -7.73 5.45 8.49
CA TYR A 45 -7.72 4.74 9.77
C TYR A 45 -9.11 4.71 10.37
N PHE A 46 -9.80 3.58 10.22
CA PHE A 46 -11.17 3.44 10.72
C PHE A 46 -11.22 3.34 12.26
N LEU A 47 -10.21 2.73 12.88
CA LEU A 47 -10.08 2.65 14.33
C LEU A 47 -9.17 3.80 14.80
N ARG A 48 -9.73 4.98 15.06
CA ARG A 48 -9.01 6.04 15.77
C ARG A 48 -8.59 5.48 17.13
N ASN A 49 -7.29 5.26 17.34
CA ASN A 49 -6.73 5.14 18.69
C ASN A 49 -6.97 6.50 19.36
N THR A 50 -8.02 6.62 20.17
CA THR A 50 -8.27 7.81 21.01
C THR A 50 -7.24 7.96 22.14
N ASP A 51 -6.33 6.98 22.30
CA ASP A 51 -5.35 6.94 23.38
C ASP A 51 -3.93 7.27 22.90
N LEU A 52 -3.77 8.35 22.14
CA LEU A 52 -2.42 8.89 21.89
C LEU A 52 -1.78 9.44 23.18
N ASN A 53 -2.58 9.82 24.19
CA ASN A 53 -2.09 10.36 25.47
C ASN A 53 -1.90 9.32 26.59
N ALA A 54 -2.51 8.12 26.51
CA ALA A 54 -2.35 7.09 27.56
C ALA A 54 -1.15 6.15 27.31
N ARG A 55 -0.52 6.22 26.14
CA ARG A 55 0.53 5.29 25.68
C ARG A 55 1.95 5.64 26.13
N ALA A 56 2.16 6.78 26.79
CA ALA A 56 3.47 7.13 27.33
C ALA A 56 3.84 6.36 28.63
N LEU A 57 2.90 5.65 29.25
CA LEU A 57 3.10 5.13 30.61
C LEU A 57 3.32 3.61 30.72
N ASN A 58 3.09 2.81 29.67
CA ASN A 58 3.25 1.35 29.73
C ASN A 58 4.04 0.81 28.53
N ALA A 59 5.36 0.98 28.57
CA ALA A 59 6.31 0.65 27.50
C ALA A 59 6.56 -0.87 27.29
N ASN A 60 5.87 -1.78 27.99
CA ASN A 60 6.19 -3.21 27.93
C ASN A 60 5.21 -4.13 27.20
N GLU A 61 4.00 -3.70 26.79
CA GLU A 61 3.02 -4.62 26.16
C GLU A 61 2.19 -4.05 24.99
N SER A 62 2.58 -2.93 24.40
CA SER A 62 1.82 -2.36 23.27
C SER A 62 2.45 -2.70 21.92
N ARG A 63 2.27 -3.95 21.44
CA ARG A 63 2.44 -4.25 20.01
C ARG A 63 1.43 -3.40 19.25
N SER A 64 1.92 -2.39 18.53
CA SER A 64 1.14 -1.51 17.67
C SER A 64 0.70 -2.26 16.40
N VAL A 65 -0.25 -3.18 16.55
CA VAL A 65 -0.77 -4.07 15.49
C VAL A 65 -1.27 -3.30 14.25
N GLY A 66 -1.55 -2.00 14.34
CA GLY A 66 -2.00 -1.16 13.23
C GLY A 66 -1.03 -0.11 12.70
N LEU A 67 0.20 0.01 13.23
CA LEU A 67 1.16 1.07 12.84
C LEU A 67 2.49 0.55 12.30
N THR A 68 2.71 -0.77 12.31
CA THR A 68 3.93 -1.33 11.70
C THR A 68 3.86 -1.16 10.18
N PRO A 69 4.89 -0.58 9.54
CA PRO A 69 4.95 -0.51 8.08
C PRO A 69 4.81 -1.90 7.46
N MET A 70 3.94 -2.04 6.46
CA MET A 70 3.81 -3.30 5.73
C MET A 70 5.04 -3.51 4.84
N HIS A 71 5.84 -4.53 5.16
CA HIS A 71 7.05 -4.87 4.41
C HIS A 71 7.51 -6.30 4.67
N LYS A 72 8.25 -6.86 3.69
CA LYS A 72 9.04 -8.09 3.83
C LYS A 72 10.29 -8.02 2.94
N ALA A 73 11.37 -8.65 3.37
CA ALA A 73 12.56 -8.79 2.54
C ALA A 73 12.21 -9.54 1.23
N GLY A 74 12.69 -9.05 0.09
CA GLY A 74 12.35 -9.57 -1.24
C GLY A 74 11.00 -9.08 -1.80
N SER A 75 10.36 -8.10 -1.15
CA SER A 75 9.11 -7.51 -1.63
C SER A 75 9.25 -6.05 -2.05
N LEU A 76 8.43 -5.67 -3.00
CA LEU A 76 8.05 -4.31 -3.30
C LEU A 76 6.56 -4.16 -2.93
N VAL A 77 6.23 -3.18 -2.11
CA VAL A 77 4.84 -2.85 -1.74
C VAL A 77 4.57 -1.40 -2.17
N ALA A 78 3.62 -1.20 -3.07
CA ALA A 78 3.18 0.12 -3.52
C ALA A 78 1.74 0.38 -3.09
N PHE A 79 1.49 1.55 -2.53
CA PHE A 79 0.17 2.03 -2.17
C PHE A 79 -0.19 3.21 -3.06
N ALA A 80 -1.43 3.28 -3.52
CA ALA A 80 -1.92 4.40 -4.34
C ALA A 80 -1.83 5.77 -3.63
N CYS A 81 -1.80 5.78 -2.29
CA CYS A 81 -1.66 7.00 -1.50
C CYS A 81 -0.86 6.80 -0.20
N THR A 82 -0.41 7.93 0.37
CA THR A 82 0.19 8.05 1.69
C THR A 82 -0.76 7.53 2.79
N PRO A 83 -0.26 6.96 3.91
CA PRO A 83 -1.13 6.55 5.00
C PRO A 83 -1.97 7.72 5.53
N GLY A 84 -3.26 7.50 5.78
CA GLY A 84 -4.16 8.51 6.33
C GLY A 84 -4.79 9.46 5.31
N THR A 85 -4.41 9.38 4.03
CA THR A 85 -5.04 10.15 2.96
C THR A 85 -6.10 9.35 2.22
N LEU A 86 -6.96 10.06 1.50
CA LEU A 86 -7.88 9.49 0.53
C LEU A 86 -7.17 9.37 -0.83
N VAL A 87 -7.65 8.43 -1.64
CA VAL A 87 -7.40 8.40 -3.08
C VAL A 87 -8.50 9.24 -3.72
N ASP A 88 -8.18 10.09 -4.68
CA ASP A 88 -9.21 10.78 -5.45
C ASP A 88 -9.90 9.74 -6.34
N ASP A 89 -11.10 9.34 -5.94
CA ASP A 89 -12.02 8.63 -6.84
C ASP A 89 -12.50 9.65 -7.86
N LYS A 90 -12.12 9.45 -9.12
CA LYS A 90 -12.72 10.17 -10.25
C LYS A 90 -13.92 9.33 -10.71
N PRO A 91 -15.16 9.59 -10.23
CA PRO A 91 -16.31 8.70 -10.46
C PRO A 91 -16.74 8.62 -11.93
N GLU A 92 -16.29 9.56 -12.76
CA GLU A 92 -16.56 9.57 -14.20
C GLU A 92 -15.49 8.81 -15.01
N GLU A 93 -14.36 8.46 -14.40
CA GLU A 93 -13.27 7.73 -15.03
C GLU A 93 -13.38 6.22 -14.77
N GLN A 94 -12.90 5.42 -15.71
CA GLN A 94 -12.91 3.96 -15.58
C GLN A 94 -11.87 3.45 -14.57
N ASN A 95 -10.76 4.16 -14.41
CA ASN A 95 -9.63 3.79 -13.56
C ASN A 95 -9.39 4.85 -12.49
N SER A 96 -8.86 4.42 -11.33
CA SER A 96 -8.26 5.36 -10.39
C SER A 96 -7.07 6.08 -11.04
N LEU A 97 -6.70 7.25 -10.53
CA LEU A 97 -5.52 7.97 -11.02
C LEU A 97 -4.24 7.13 -10.91
N PHE A 98 -4.08 6.37 -9.81
CA PHE A 98 -2.94 5.47 -9.65
C PHE A 98 -2.94 4.38 -10.72
N MET A 99 -4.09 3.75 -10.98
CA MET A 99 -4.20 2.69 -11.98
C MET A 99 -3.99 3.21 -13.41
N GLU A 100 -4.45 4.42 -13.72
CA GLU A 100 -4.24 5.09 -15.00
C GLU A 100 -2.74 5.22 -15.32
N HIS A 101 -1.96 5.80 -14.41
CA HIS A 101 -0.51 5.91 -14.57
C HIS A 101 0.17 4.54 -14.52
N LEU A 102 -0.30 3.62 -13.67
CA LEU A 102 0.27 2.27 -13.57
C LEU A 102 0.21 1.54 -14.90
N VAL A 103 -0.95 1.51 -15.57
CA VAL A 103 -1.11 0.86 -16.88
C VAL A 103 -0.22 1.51 -17.94
N LYS A 104 -0.15 2.85 -17.94
CA LYS A 104 0.69 3.62 -18.87
C LYS A 104 2.17 3.27 -18.75
N HIS A 105 2.69 3.20 -17.53
CA HIS A 105 4.13 3.01 -17.28
C HIS A 105 4.55 1.53 -17.18
N LEU A 106 3.65 0.61 -16.82
CA LEU A 106 3.95 -0.83 -16.85
C LEU A 106 4.24 -1.34 -18.26
N ALA A 107 3.74 -0.66 -19.29
CA ALA A 107 3.98 -0.98 -20.69
C ALA A 107 5.35 -0.48 -21.20
N THR A 108 6.18 0.16 -20.36
CA THR A 108 7.54 0.56 -20.72
C THR A 108 8.43 -0.68 -20.82
N PRO A 109 8.96 -1.02 -22.01
CA PRO A 109 9.77 -2.21 -22.17
C PRO A 109 11.12 -2.04 -21.47
N ASN A 110 11.62 -3.14 -20.89
CA ASN A 110 12.98 -3.24 -20.34
C ASN A 110 13.29 -2.21 -19.23
N GLU A 111 12.26 -1.73 -18.52
CA GLU A 111 12.40 -0.79 -17.38
C GLU A 111 12.22 -1.48 -16.03
N ASP A 112 13.10 -1.18 -15.08
CA ASP A 112 13.05 -1.79 -13.74
C ASP A 112 11.77 -1.34 -13.01
N ILE A 113 11.09 -2.29 -12.36
CA ILE A 113 9.82 -2.01 -11.67
C ILE A 113 9.89 -0.86 -10.67
N ALA A 114 11.04 -0.62 -10.01
CA ALA A 114 11.17 0.50 -9.09
C ALA A 114 11.22 1.85 -9.84
N ASN A 115 11.77 1.88 -11.04
CA ASN A 115 11.73 3.06 -11.91
C ASN A 115 10.34 3.26 -12.51
N VAL A 116 9.69 2.19 -13.00
CA VAL A 116 8.30 2.25 -13.46
C VAL A 116 7.40 2.88 -12.39
N LEU A 117 7.50 2.43 -11.14
CA LEU A 117 6.68 2.98 -10.05
C LEU A 117 7.08 4.40 -9.62
N ARG A 118 8.33 4.82 -9.88
CA ARG A 118 8.73 6.22 -9.74
C ARG A 118 8.01 7.09 -10.77
N ASP A 119 7.92 6.64 -12.01
CA ASP A 119 7.19 7.35 -13.05
C ASP A 119 5.69 7.39 -12.77
N VAL A 120 5.11 6.29 -12.27
CA VAL A 120 3.73 6.27 -11.75
C VAL A 120 3.54 7.32 -10.66
N THR A 121 4.47 7.40 -9.70
CA THR A 121 4.42 8.41 -8.63
C THR A 121 4.43 9.82 -9.18
N ASN A 122 5.33 10.11 -10.12
CA ASN A 122 5.43 11.44 -10.75
C ASN A 122 4.13 11.80 -11.46
N GLY A 123 3.60 10.90 -12.31
CA GLY A 123 2.36 11.14 -13.03
C GLY A 123 1.18 11.41 -12.10
N VAL A 124 1.00 10.57 -11.07
CA VAL A 124 -0.08 10.77 -10.08
C VAL A 124 0.07 12.12 -9.36
N MET A 125 1.29 12.52 -9.02
CA MET A 125 1.52 13.81 -8.37
C MET A 125 1.25 14.98 -9.31
N ASP A 126 1.64 14.89 -10.58
CA ASP A 126 1.41 15.94 -11.58
C ASP A 126 -0.10 16.14 -11.82
N ASP A 127 -0.83 15.05 -12.05
CA ASP A 127 -2.25 15.09 -12.40
C ASP A 127 -3.20 15.28 -11.20
N SER A 128 -2.67 15.22 -9.97
CA SER A 128 -3.42 15.52 -8.73
C SER A 128 -3.02 16.83 -8.05
N ASP A 129 -2.18 17.67 -8.67
CA ASP A 129 -1.56 18.83 -8.01
C ASP A 129 -0.87 18.46 -6.68
N SER A 130 -0.20 17.30 -6.63
CA SER A 130 0.43 16.71 -5.44
C SER A 130 -0.51 16.42 -4.27
N LYS A 131 -1.83 16.37 -4.51
CA LYS A 131 -2.83 15.98 -3.48
C LYS A 131 -2.79 14.47 -3.20
N GLN A 132 -2.46 13.68 -4.22
CA GLN A 132 -2.25 12.25 -4.10
C GLN A 132 -0.76 11.93 -4.30
N ILE A 133 -0.18 11.27 -3.30
CA ILE A 133 1.24 10.85 -3.34
C ILE A 133 1.27 9.34 -3.09
N PRO A 134 1.57 8.51 -4.10
CA PRO A 134 1.79 7.08 -3.90
C PRO A 134 2.94 6.81 -2.91
N PHE A 135 2.79 5.75 -2.11
CA PHE A 135 3.80 5.36 -1.14
C PHE A 135 4.40 4.00 -1.53
N ILE A 136 5.72 3.95 -1.75
CA ILE A 136 6.41 2.74 -2.23
C ILE A 136 7.46 2.32 -1.20
N ASN A 137 7.42 1.04 -0.82
CA ASN A 137 8.44 0.39 0.00
C ASN A 137 9.16 -0.69 -0.81
N VAL A 138 10.44 -0.49 -1.07
CA VAL A 138 11.26 -1.39 -1.88
C VAL A 138 12.26 -2.12 -0.99
N GLN A 139 12.12 -3.43 -0.88
CA GLN A 139 13.08 -4.32 -0.21
C GLN A 139 13.53 -5.46 -1.12
N LEU A 140 13.62 -5.18 -2.42
CA LEU A 140 14.05 -6.11 -3.45
C LEU A 140 15.53 -6.50 -3.25
N ARG A 141 15.84 -7.76 -3.55
CA ARG A 141 17.23 -8.30 -3.49
C ARG A 141 17.90 -8.34 -4.85
N HIS A 142 17.10 -8.48 -5.91
CA HIS A 142 17.54 -8.57 -7.28
C HIS A 142 17.41 -7.19 -7.94
N LYS A 143 18.34 -6.89 -8.85
CA LYS A 143 18.26 -5.72 -9.73
C LYS A 143 17.55 -6.13 -11.02
N ASN A 144 17.05 -5.16 -11.78
CA ASN A 144 16.57 -5.34 -13.14
C ASN A 144 15.36 -6.28 -13.19
N ILE A 145 14.32 -5.96 -12.42
CA ILE A 145 13.08 -6.71 -12.43
C ILE A 145 12.14 -6.09 -13.46
N TYR A 146 12.06 -6.72 -14.63
CA TYR A 146 11.23 -6.29 -15.75
C TYR A 146 9.87 -7.01 -15.74
N LEU A 147 8.78 -6.25 -15.83
CA LEU A 147 7.43 -6.82 -16.01
C LEU A 147 6.97 -6.83 -17.47
N TYR A 148 7.64 -6.05 -18.32
CA TYR A 148 7.46 -6.06 -19.75
C TYR A 148 8.84 -6.11 -20.42
N GLU A 149 9.18 -7.27 -20.96
CA GLU A 149 10.44 -7.50 -21.67
C GLU A 149 10.16 -7.47 -23.17
N GLN A 150 10.95 -6.67 -23.90
CA GLN A 150 10.94 -6.68 -25.36
C GLN A 150 12.24 -7.29 -25.84
N ALA A 151 12.12 -8.40 -26.57
CA ALA A 151 13.26 -9.04 -27.21
C ALA A 151 13.83 -8.14 -28.31
N ASP A 152 15.17 -8.11 -28.39
CA ASP A 152 15.93 -7.46 -29.47
C ASP A 152 15.63 -8.08 -30.85
#